data_AF-A0A2W5Q4T2-F1
#
_entry.id   AF-A0A2W5Q4T2-F1
#
_cell.length_a   1.000
_cell.length_b   1.000
_cell.length_c   1.000
_cell.angle_alpha   90.00
_cell.angle_beta   90.00
_cell.angle_gamma   90.00
#
_symmetry.space_group_name_H-M   'P 1'
#
loop_
_entity.id
_entity.type
_entity.pdbx_description
1 polymer ?
#
loop_
_entity_poly.entity_id
_entity_poly.type
_entity_poly.pdbx_seq_one_letter_code
_entity_poly.pdbx_strand_id
1 'polypeptide(L)' 'MFGSFFPSWLICLFAAVIATVLLRAAFIVVGLDDILRARVPVYMAMALGLTFLFSILFFGR' A
#
# COMPACT_ATOMS: atom_id res chain seq x y z
N MET A 1 -28.61 11.49 6.13
CA MET A 1 -27.96 10.19 6.38
C MET A 1 -27.13 9.76 5.16
N PHE A 2 -26.30 10.66 4.62
CA PHE A 2 -25.47 10.42 3.44
C PHE A 2 -23.99 10.40 3.83
N GLY A 3 -23.60 9.45 4.69
CA GLY A 3 -22.22 9.36 5.22
C GLY A 3 -21.49 8.06 4.87
N SER A 4 -22.15 7.12 4.18
CA SER A 4 -21.67 5.74 3.97
C SER A 4 -21.38 5.39 2.51
N PHE A 5 -21.38 6.35 1.59
CA PHE A 5 -21.26 6.04 0.17
C PHE A 5 -19.82 5.85 -0.31
N PHE A 6 -18.82 6.41 0.38
CA PHE A 6 -17.41 6.16 0.06
C PHE A 6 -16.53 6.21 1.31
N PRO A 7 -16.15 5.04 1.85
CA PRO A 7 -15.44 5.03 3.12
C PRO A 7 -13.95 5.36 2.90
N SER A 8 -13.39 6.19 3.79
CA SER A 8 -12.03 6.74 3.69
C SER A 8 -10.92 5.70 3.62
N TRP A 9 -11.08 4.58 4.32
CA TRP A 9 -10.19 3.43 4.27
C TRP A 9 -10.03 2.85 2.85
N LEU A 10 -11.04 2.96 1.98
CA LEU A 10 -11.04 2.44 0.62
C LEU A 10 -10.17 3.32 -0.28
N ILE A 11 -10.20 4.65 -0.07
CA ILE A 11 -9.29 5.60 -0.74
C ILE A 11 -7.85 5.33 -0.30
N CYS A 12 -7.62 5.15 1.01
CA CYS A 12 -6.29 4.87 1.55
C CYS A 12 -5.74 3.54 1.02
N LEU A 13 -6.57 2.50 0.97
CA LEU A 13 -6.22 1.20 0.42
C LEU A 13 -5.88 1.31 -1.08
N PHE A 14 -6.69 2.03 -1.85
CA PHE A 14 -6.44 2.22 -3.28
C PHE A 14 -5.12 2.97 -3.53
N ALA A 15 -4.87 4.05 -2.78
CA ALA A 15 -3.60 4.78 -2.83
C ALA A 15 -2.41 3.88 -2.42
N ALA A 16 -2.56 3.07 -1.38
CA ALA A 16 -1.55 2.13 -0.92
C ALA A 16 -1.23 1.04 -1.94
N VAL A 17 -2.24 0.51 -2.64
CA VAL A 17 -2.05 -0.47 -3.72
C VAL A 17 -1.25 0.14 -4.86
N ILE A 18 -1.61 1.34 -5.33
CA ILE A 18 -0.87 2.04 -6.40
C ILE A 18 0.58 2.27 -5.96
N ALA A 19 0.79 2.79 -4.76
CA ALA A 19 2.13 3.04 -4.23
C ALA A 19 2.95 1.73 -4.08
N THR A 20 2.31 0.62 -3.69
CA THR A 20 2.96 -0.70 -3.60
C THR A 20 3.38 -1.22 -4.98
N VAL A 21 2.56 -1.01 -6.02
CA VAL A 21 2.91 -1.37 -7.40
C VAL A 21 4.09 -0.55 -7.90
N LEU A 22 4.12 0.76 -7.62
CA LEU A 22 5.25 1.63 -7.97
C LEU A 22 6.54 1.21 -7.24
N LEU A 23 6.44 0.92 -5.94
CA LEU A 23 7.55 0.37 -5.15
C LEU A 23 8.06 -0.96 -5.72
N ARG A 24 7.15 -1.86 -6.10
CA ARG A 24 7.50 -3.13 -6.74
C ARG A 24 8.25 -2.90 -8.06
N ALA A 25 7.80 -1.96 -8.90
CA ALA A 25 8.52 -1.61 -10.11
C ALA A 25 9.93 -1.08 -9.81
N ALA A 26 10.08 -0.23 -8.78
CA ALA A 26 11.38 0.24 -8.33
C ALA A 26 12.28 -0.91 -7.81
N PHE A 27 11.74 -1.85 -7.03
CA PHE A 27 12.50 -3.02 -6.56
C PHE A 27 12.99 -3.92 -7.69
N ILE A 28 12.18 -4.09 -8.74
CA ILE A 28 12.56 -4.82 -9.94
C ILE A 28 13.71 -4.10 -10.66
N VAL A 29 13.62 -2.78 -10.83
CA VAL A 29 14.68 -1.98 -11.48
C VAL A 29 15.99 -2.01 -10.71
N VAL A 30 15.94 -2.00 -9.37
CA VAL A 30 17.13 -2.05 -8.51
C VAL A 30 17.71 -3.48 -8.40
N GLY A 31 17.00 -4.50 -8.90
CA GLY A 31 17.45 -5.91 -8.84
C GLY A 31 17.27 -6.56 -7.46
N LEU A 32 16.53 -5.91 -6.55
CA LEU A 32 16.21 -6.44 -5.22
C LEU A 32 15.23 -7.62 -5.30
N ASP A 33 14.40 -7.70 -6.35
CA ASP A 33 13.40 -8.76 -6.51
C ASP A 33 14.04 -10.16 -6.61
N ASP A 34 15.31 -10.24 -7.01
CA ASP A 34 16.07 -11.51 -7.11
C ASP A 34 16.49 -12.05 -5.73
N ILE A 35 16.74 -11.16 -4.76
CA ILE A 35 17.14 -11.51 -3.39
C ILE A 35 15.92 -11.94 -2.57
N LEU A 36 14.74 -11.41 -2.88
CA LEU A 36 13.51 -11.71 -2.15
C LEU A 36 12.93 -13.06 -2.57
N ARG A 37 13.30 -14.11 -1.82
CA ARG A 37 12.76 -15.48 -2.00
C ARG A 37 11.28 -15.61 -1.60
N ALA A 38 10.79 -14.75 -0.70
CA ALA A 38 9.40 -14.74 -0.20
C ALA A 38 8.65 -13.46 -0.66
N ARG A 39 8.45 -13.32 -1.97
CA ARG A 39 7.87 -12.10 -2.59
C ARG A 39 6.47 -11.77 -2.09
N VAL A 40 5.61 -12.78 -1.97
CA VAL A 40 4.19 -12.62 -1.62
C VAL A 40 3.96 -11.96 -0.25
N PRO A 41 4.52 -12.48 0.87
CA PRO A 41 4.29 -11.86 2.18
C PRO A 41 4.92 -10.47 2.30
N VAL A 42 6.04 -10.19 1.61
CA VAL A 42 6.69 -8.87 1.66
C VAL A 42 5.82 -7.80 1.00
N TYR A 43 5.34 -8.05 -0.23
CA TYR A 43 4.47 -7.09 -0.91
C TYR A 43 3.13 -6.92 -0.21
N MET A 44 2.61 -7.98 0.42
CA MET A 44 1.38 -7.92 1.22
C MET A 44 1.57 -7.07 2.48
N ALA A 45 2.68 -7.26 3.20
CA ALA A 45 3.02 -6.45 4.37
C ALA A 45 3.26 -4.98 4.00
N MET A 46 3.89 -4.70 2.85
CA MET A 46 4.02 -3.34 2.33
C MET A 46 2.66 -2.70 2.04
N ALA A 47 1.77 -3.39 1.33
CA ALA A 47 0.44 -2.86 1.03
C ALA A 47 -0.35 -2.52 2.31
N LEU A 48 -0.31 -3.40 3.31
CA LEU A 48 -0.93 -3.15 4.61
C LEU A 48 -0.28 -1.98 5.35
N GLY A 49 1.06 -1.94 5.40
CA GLY A 49 1.81 -0.86 6.03
C GLY A 49 1.51 0.50 5.42
N LEU A 50 1.49 0.61 4.08
CA LEU A 50 1.12 1.83 3.39
C LEU A 50 -0.35 2.23 3.62
N THR A 51 -1.27 1.26 3.68
CA THR A 51 -2.69 1.53 3.95
C THR A 51 -2.86 2.15 5.34
N PHE A 52 -2.20 1.60 6.36
CA PHE A 52 -2.20 2.17 7.71
C PHE A 52 -1.50 3.52 7.77
N LEU A 53 -0.37 3.67 7.07
CA LEU A 53 0.40 4.91 7.04
C LEU A 53 -0.40 6.06 6.40
N PHE A 54 -1.09 5.80 5.30
CA PHE A 54 -2.01 6.77 4.70
C PHE A 54 -3.22 7.05 5.58
N SER A 55 -3.80 6.04 6.21
CA SER A 55 -4.91 6.22 7.15
C SER A 55 -4.52 7.17 8.31
N ILE A 56 -3.34 6.98 8.91
CA ILE A 56 -2.86 7.81 10.02
C ILE A 56 -2.50 9.23 9.52
N LEU A 57 -1.83 9.37 8.37
CA LEU A 57 -1.42 10.68 7.87
C LEU A 57 -2.60 11.57 7.49
N PHE A 58 -3.62 10.99 6.84
CA PHE A 58 -4.76 11.75 6.31
C PHE A 58 -5.97 11.80 7.27
N PHE A 59 -6.18 10.77 8.09
CA PHE A 59 -7.36 10.65 8.97
C PHE A 59 -7.02 10.49 10.46
N GLY A 60 -5.73 10.36 10.82
CA GLY A 60 -5.28 10.25 12.21
C GLY A 60 -4.99 11.59 12.91
N ARG A 61 -5.41 12.71 12.31
CA ARG A 61 -5.31 14.07 12.85
C ARG A 61 -6.71 14.61 13.11
#